data_AF-A0A6A9QJP2-F1
#
_entry.id   AF-A0A6A9QJP2-F1
#
_cell.length_a   1.000
_cell.length_b   1.000
_cell.length_c   1.000
_cell.angle_alpha   90.00
_cell.angle_beta   90.00
_cell.angle_gamma   90.00
#
_symmetry.space_group_name_H-M   'P 1'
#
loop_
_entity.id
_entity.type
_entity.pdbx_description
1 polymer ?
#
loop_
_entity_poly.entity_id
_entity_poly.type
_entity_poly.pdbx_seq_one_letter_code
_entity_poly.pdbx_strand_id
1 'polypeptide(L)'
;MFSLEFQVMGDYDIDKLRDFISSVDYIFQDICKTVKIGASYLCAPNPSTMLIVYMNVTNLKDVKTVLKVNAEDASYAVSVVSEINERLKKMGFHMNLDSSFMTS
;
A
#
# COMPACT_ATOMS: atom_id res chain seq x y z
N MET A 1 7.85 17.06 -0.89
CA MET A 1 7.14 15.86 -0.39
C MET A 1 7.21 14.77 -1.44
N PHE A 2 7.44 13.53 -1.04
CA PHE A 2 7.51 12.35 -1.91
C PHE A 2 6.19 11.58 -1.88
N SER A 3 5.75 11.10 -3.03
CA SER A 3 4.58 10.23 -3.19
C SER A 3 4.96 9.05 -4.08
N LEU A 4 4.85 7.84 -3.57
CA LEU A 4 5.09 6.61 -4.31
C LEU A 4 3.78 5.82 -4.37
N GLU A 5 3.40 5.35 -5.55
CA GLU A 5 2.24 4.48 -5.73
C GLU A 5 2.69 3.15 -6.32
N PHE A 6 2.29 2.07 -5.66
CA PHE A 6 2.60 0.72 -6.06
C PHE A 6 1.32 -0.06 -6.33
N GLN A 7 1.29 -0.73 -7.47
CA GLN A 7 0.27 -1.73 -7.75
C GLN A 7 0.67 -3.03 -7.06
N VAL A 8 -0.14 -3.50 -6.12
CA VAL A 8 0.06 -4.75 -5.38
C VAL A 8 -0.63 -5.94 -6.06
N MET A 9 -1.71 -5.66 -6.80
CA MET A 9 -2.44 -6.67 -7.58
C MET A 9 -2.76 -6.14 -8.98
N GLY A 10 -2.33 -6.91 -9.98
CA GLY A 10 -2.52 -6.70 -11.42
C GLY A 10 -3.96 -6.88 -11.87
N ASP A 11 -4.48 -8.07 -11.60
CA ASP A 11 -5.75 -8.57 -12.09
C ASP A 11 -6.76 -8.75 -10.95
N TYR A 12 -8.05 -8.59 -11.28
CA TYR A 12 -9.11 -8.83 -10.33
C TYR A 12 -9.28 -10.34 -10.08
N ASP A 13 -8.86 -10.77 -8.89
CA ASP A 13 -9.09 -12.10 -8.32
C ASP A 13 -9.71 -11.91 -6.93
N ILE A 14 -10.97 -12.33 -6.77
CA ILE A 14 -11.75 -12.06 -5.56
C ILE A 14 -11.21 -12.79 -4.32
N ASP A 15 -10.66 -13.99 -4.50
CA ASP A 15 -10.12 -14.79 -3.40
C ASP A 15 -8.80 -14.16 -2.93
N LYS A 16 -7.90 -13.83 -3.87
CA LYS A 16 -6.66 -13.11 -3.53
C LYS A 16 -6.92 -11.73 -2.94
N LEU A 17 -7.94 -11.03 -3.42
CA LEU A 17 -8.32 -9.74 -2.88
C LEU A 17 -8.80 -9.87 -1.44
N ARG A 18 -9.64 -10.87 -1.15
CA ARG A 18 -10.11 -11.14 0.22
C ARG A 18 -8.93 -11.47 1.12
N ASP A 19 -8.03 -12.35 0.68
CA ASP A 19 -6.83 -12.73 1.43
C ASP A 19 -5.92 -11.53 1.70
N PHE A 20 -5.71 -10.67 0.68
CA PHE A 20 -4.97 -9.42 0.83
C PHE A 20 -5.62 -8.50 1.86
N ILE A 21 -6.93 -8.25 1.74
CA ILE A 21 -7.69 -7.37 2.65
C ILE A 21 -7.60 -7.88 4.09
N SER A 22 -7.71 -9.19 4.31
CA SER A 22 -7.56 -9.83 5.62
C SER A 22 -6.14 -9.73 6.18
N SER A 23 -5.14 -9.41 5.35
CA SER A 23 -3.75 -9.32 5.72
C SER A 23 -3.22 -7.91 5.93
N VAL A 24 -3.98 -6.86 5.61
CA VAL A 24 -3.50 -5.47 5.69
C VAL A 24 -3.01 -5.10 7.10
N ASP A 25 -3.69 -5.58 8.13
CA ASP A 25 -3.26 -5.37 9.51
C ASP A 25 -1.92 -6.05 9.83
N TYR A 26 -1.67 -7.23 9.24
CA TYR A 26 -0.37 -7.90 9.35
C TYR A 26 0.72 -7.17 8.55
N ILE A 27 0.38 -6.64 7.37
CA ILE A 27 1.31 -5.87 6.52
C ILE A 27 1.80 -4.62 7.27
N PHE A 28 0.92 -3.94 8.00
CA PHE A 28 1.26 -2.74 8.78
C PHE A 28 1.62 -2.99 10.25
N GLN A 29 1.58 -4.25 10.70
CA GLN A 29 1.95 -4.62 12.06
C GLN A 29 3.34 -4.07 12.41
N ASP A 30 3.52 -3.51 13.60
CA ASP A 30 4.79 -2.93 14.06
C ASP A 30 5.31 -1.72 13.25
N ILE A 31 4.65 -1.33 12.14
CA ILE A 31 4.88 -0.08 11.41
C ILE A 31 4.01 1.01 12.01
N CYS A 32 2.70 0.78 12.08
CA CYS A 32 1.77 1.66 12.78
C CYS A 32 0.41 1.00 13.03
N LYS A 33 -0.48 1.69 13.75
CA LYS A 33 -1.88 1.27 13.89
C LYS A 33 -2.67 1.56 12.62
N THR A 34 -3.20 0.52 12.00
CA THR A 34 -4.11 0.64 10.85
C THR A 34 -5.47 1.21 11.24
N VAL A 35 -6.02 2.08 10.40
CA VAL A 35 -7.40 2.57 10.47
C VAL A 35 -8.09 2.25 9.15
N LYS A 36 -9.22 1.54 9.22
CA LYS A 36 -10.04 1.24 8.04
C LYS A 36 -11.11 2.31 7.84
N ILE A 37 -11.17 2.88 6.63
CA ILE A 37 -12.20 3.84 6.21
C ILE A 37 -12.77 3.36 4.88
N GLY A 38 -13.97 2.78 4.91
CA GLY A 38 -14.59 2.18 3.72
C GLY A 38 -13.75 1.04 3.14
N ALA A 39 -13.36 1.20 1.87
CA ALA A 39 -12.52 0.28 1.11
C ALA A 39 -11.01 0.58 1.23
N SER A 40 -10.63 1.51 2.11
CA SER A 40 -9.26 1.97 2.27
C SER A 40 -8.74 1.69 3.68
N TYR A 41 -7.44 1.48 3.77
CA TYR A 41 -6.70 1.33 5.02
C TYR A 41 -5.62 2.41 5.09
N LEU A 42 -5.58 3.12 6.21
CA LEU A 42 -4.66 4.20 6.46
C LEU A 42 -3.73 3.82 7.60
N CYS A 43 -2.48 4.21 7.48
CA CYS A 43 -1.47 4.00 8.50
C CYS A 43 -0.50 5.19 8.52
N ALA A 44 -0.39 5.88 9.66
CA ALA A 44 0.55 6.98 9.86
C ALA A 44 1.65 6.56 10.85
N PRO A 45 2.82 6.08 10.37
CA PRO A 45 3.90 5.65 11.25
C PRO A 45 4.64 6.81 11.94
N ASN A 46 4.56 8.02 11.39
CA ASN A 46 5.06 9.26 12.00
C ASN A 46 4.29 10.47 11.44
N PRO A 47 4.46 11.69 12.01
CA PRO A 47 3.70 12.87 11.60
C PRO A 47 3.92 13.32 10.14
N SER A 48 5.02 12.92 9.51
CA SER A 48 5.40 13.34 8.16
C SER A 48 5.26 12.22 7.12
N THR A 49 4.64 11.09 7.49
CA THR A 49 4.44 9.93 6.61
C THR A 49 3.03 9.37 6.72
N MET A 50 2.42 9.10 5.58
CA MET A 50 1.11 8.45 5.46
C MET A 50 1.19 7.30 4.46
N LEU A 51 0.75 6.12 4.91
CA LEU A 51 0.58 4.93 4.10
C LEU A 51 -0.92 4.72 3.86
N ILE A 52 -1.28 4.45 2.61
CA ILE A 52 -2.66 4.26 2.22
C ILE A 52 -2.73 3.03 1.32
N VAL A 53 -3.55 2.07 1.70
CA VAL A 53 -3.96 0.97 0.82
C VAL A 53 -5.39 1.22 0.40
N TYR A 54 -5.65 1.23 -0.89
CA TYR A 54 -7.00 1.43 -1.43
C TYR A 54 -7.23 0.61 -2.69
N MET A 55 -8.50 0.36 -2.98
CA MET A 55 -8.92 -0.22 -4.25
C MET A 55 -9.20 0.91 -5.23
N ASN A 56 -8.42 0.99 -6.31
CA ASN A 56 -8.72 1.84 -7.44
C ASN A 56 -9.67 1.09 -8.38
N VAL A 57 -10.94 1.50 -8.38
CA VAL A 57 -12.00 0.89 -9.21
C VAL A 57 -12.31 1.85 -10.35
N THR A 58 -11.72 1.59 -11.52
CA THR A 58 -12.08 2.35 -12.74
C THR A 58 -13.31 1.71 -13.40
N ASN A 59 -13.40 0.38 -13.37
CA ASN A 59 -14.59 -0.40 -13.70
C ASN A 59 -14.52 -1.77 -12.99
N LEU A 60 -15.61 -2.56 -13.00
CA LEU A 60 -15.67 -3.87 -12.31
C LEU A 60 -14.66 -4.92 -12.83
N LYS A 61 -14.11 -4.74 -14.03
CA LYS A 61 -13.08 -5.62 -14.60
C LYS A 61 -11.66 -5.11 -14.35
N ASP A 62 -11.51 -3.90 -13.85
CA ASP A 62 -10.24 -3.21 -13.63
C ASP A 62 -10.23 -2.62 -12.21
N VAL A 63 -10.10 -3.54 -11.25
CA VAL A 63 -9.95 -3.25 -9.83
C VAL A 63 -8.51 -3.50 -9.47
N LYS A 64 -7.80 -2.44 -9.10
CA LYS A 64 -6.39 -2.51 -8.70
C LYS A 64 -6.26 -2.24 -7.21
N THR A 65 -5.44 -3.04 -6.55
CA THR A 65 -5.03 -2.77 -5.18
C THR A 65 -3.79 -1.90 -5.21
N VAL A 66 -3.88 -0.70 -4.66
CA VAL A 66 -2.81 0.31 -4.67
C VAL A 66 -2.30 0.54 -3.26
N LEU A 67 -0.98 0.50 -3.08
CA LEU A 67 -0.29 1.00 -1.90
C LEU A 67 0.31 2.36 -2.26
N LYS A 68 -0.13 3.42 -1.58
CA LYS A 68 0.42 4.76 -1.68
C LYS A 68 1.21 5.11 -0.43
N VAL A 69 2.38 5.69 -0.63
CA VAL A 69 3.27 6.17 0.43
C VAL A 69 3.55 7.64 0.20
N ASN A 70 3.04 8.49 1.07
CA ASN A 70 3.38 9.92 1.11
C ASN A 70 4.36 10.15 2.25
N ALA A 71 5.51 10.77 1.99
CA ALA A 71 6.52 11.04 3.01
C ALA A 71 7.27 12.35 2.74
N GLU A 72 7.77 13.01 3.77
CA GLU A 72 8.72 14.13 3.60
C GLU A 72 10.16 13.65 3.39
N ASP A 73 10.53 12.49 3.95
CA ASP A 73 11.86 11.88 3.82
C ASP A 73 11.81 10.69 2.86
N ALA A 74 12.56 10.78 1.76
CA ALA A 74 12.66 9.70 0.76
C ALA A 74 13.31 8.43 1.32
N SER A 75 14.30 8.55 2.21
CA SER A 75 14.98 7.40 2.81
C SER A 75 14.03 6.60 3.68
N TYR A 76 13.19 7.31 4.43
CA TYR A 76 12.13 6.69 5.23
C TYR A 76 11.05 6.05 4.36
N ALA A 77 10.63 6.71 3.28
CA ALA A 77 9.69 6.12 2.32
C ALA A 77 10.21 4.78 1.77
N VAL A 78 11.49 4.75 1.36
CA VAL A 78 12.12 3.54 0.83
C VAL A 78 12.25 2.44 1.89
N SER A 79 12.59 2.78 3.14
CA SER A 79 12.72 1.77 4.20
C SER A 79 11.37 1.11 4.52
N VAL A 80 10.31 1.91 4.68
CA VAL A 80 8.95 1.41 4.95
C VAL A 80 8.42 0.57 3.79
N VAL A 81 8.61 1.05 2.55
CA VAL A 81 8.21 0.30 1.35
C VAL A 81 8.95 -1.04 1.27
N SER A 82 10.25 -1.06 1.59
CA SER A 82 11.05 -2.28 1.56
C SER A 82 10.54 -3.30 2.57
N GLU A 83 10.18 -2.86 3.78
CA GLU A 83 9.61 -3.73 4.81
C GLU A 83 8.24 -4.30 4.39
N ILE A 84 7.36 -3.45 3.84
CA ILE A 84 6.06 -3.87 3.34
C ILE A 84 6.22 -4.88 2.19
N ASN A 85 7.14 -4.63 1.25
CA ASN A 85 7.41 -5.53 0.14
C ASN A 85 7.83 -6.93 0.61
N GLU A 86 8.70 -7.02 1.63
CA GLU A 86 9.13 -8.31 2.17
C GLU A 86 7.98 -9.09 2.83
N ARG A 87 7.03 -8.40 3.46
CA ARG A 87 5.82 -9.04 4.01
C ARG A 87 4.88 -9.49 2.90
N LEU A 88 4.65 -8.66 1.89
CA LEU A 88 3.83 -8.99 0.71
C LEU A 88 4.37 -10.22 -0.02
N LYS A 89 5.69 -10.30 -0.25
CA LYS A 89 6.34 -11.46 -0.89
C LYS A 89 6.09 -12.76 -0.14
N LYS A 90 6.17 -12.76 1.20
CA LYS A 90 5.89 -13.94 2.03
C LYS A 90 4.45 -14.44 1.87
N MET A 91 3.56 -13.57 1.44
CA MET A 91 2.15 -13.84 1.19
C MET A 91 1.84 -14.14 -0.28
N GLY A 92 2.86 -14.16 -1.15
CA GLY A 92 2.70 -14.39 -2.58
C GLY A 92 2.23 -13.17 -3.38
N PHE A 93 2.25 -11.97 -2.78
CA PHE A 93 1.97 -10.72 -3.46
C PHE A 93 3.26 -10.08 -3.97
N HIS A 94 3.15 -9.42 -5.12
CA HIS A 94 4.25 -8.66 -5.72
C HIS A 94 3.78 -7.23 -5.95
N MET A 95 4.57 -6.26 -5.48
CA MET A 95 4.31 -4.85 -5.73
C MET A 95 5.20 -4.33 -6.87
N ASN A 96 4.58 -3.63 -7.82
CA ASN A 96 5.26 -2.92 -8.90
C ASN A 96 5.07 -1.42 -8.71
N LEU A 97 6.12 -0.63 -8.94
CA LEU A 97 6.01 0.83 -8.93
C LEU A 97 5.15 1.27 -10.12
N ASP A 98 4.04 1.94 -9.84
CA ASP A 98 3.11 2.46 -10.85
C ASP A 98 3.41 3.94 -11.12
N SER A 99 3.60 4.73 -10.07
CA SER A 99 3.98 6.14 -10.20
C SER A 99 4.85 6.62 -9.04
N SER A 100 5.67 7.65 -9.31
CA SER A 100 6.47 8.34 -8.30
C SER A 100 6.47 9.83 -8.57
N PHE A 101 6.20 10.63 -7.54
CA PHE A 101 6.19 12.09 -7.60
C PHE A 101 7.04 12.68 -6.48
N MET A 102 7.71 13.79 -6.79
CA MET A 102 8.36 14.66 -5.82
C MET A 102 7.83 16.07 -6.04
N THR A 103 7.19 16.65 -5.03
CA THR A 103 6.85 18.08 -5.01
C THR A 103 7.97 18.86 -4.35
N SER A 104 8.47 19.87 -5.06
CA SER A 104 9.42 20.87 -4.58
C SER A 104 8.78 21.85 -3.60
#